data_AF-A0A6B8MBW5-F1
#
_entry.id   AF-A0A6B8MBW5-F1
#
_cell.length_a   1.000
_cell.length_b   1.000
_cell.length_c   1.000
_cell.angle_alpha   90.00
_cell.angle_beta   90.00
_cell.angle_gamma   90.00
#
_symmetry.space_group_name_H-M   'P 1'
#
loop_
_entity.id
_entity.type
_entity.pdbx_description
1 polymer ?
#
loop_
_entity_poly.entity_id
_entity_poly.type
_entity_poly.pdbx_seq_one_letter_code
_entity_poly.pdbx_strand_id
1 'polypeptide(L)'
;MALPSPSQSCGALDSYDEETRRAAGWVQPTSSKSCPIMVIVRDHKVINACFASIPADNDPMTKRFCFDKFDLDTAVSLVAYKTLFMLEEIDDVELYIDVFDATKYQENSCKLQCKLFGRNISEFEKAKQIPLSEPFMKQYASVIVRNGLSYFGSKDLNHFVSHHISSINVNNIVLKDFLFRDGPNSESKFSMEVGSVSSDESSVVGRDGHIFIFRGSNRLYEQYFAEKEWAVDCARKWIELFERRRRSSEMHGAKFFQFIIPEKSSIVPESFPKSITPPMPLVRELSEFITNKNLDKTFIVLQNYMESSADRTELFRRIDCHLNFFGCQKTFIEMLRVMGFPNHPEILLDDPIVLRGDVGSRFPGVVEFLLAPNRVQAKEFEIGLSLVEQYSPSSGIRGHRRVFRNSNARYPRKVVAFANSFFALGDAAHELTWWFARNFAEFHFVWMSEFEEEYIRKVKPDIVFAQTIERFLGVIPER
;
A
#
# COMPACT_ATOMS: atom_id res chain seq x y z
N MET A 1 -2.93 -41.10 -19.24
CA MET A 1 -2.62 -39.70 -19.59
C MET A 1 -2.89 -38.85 -18.37
N ALA A 2 -1.87 -38.24 -17.79
CA ALA A 2 -1.98 -37.40 -16.61
C ALA A 2 -2.45 -35.99 -17.02
N LEU A 3 -3.38 -35.43 -16.24
CA LEU A 3 -3.84 -34.05 -16.38
C LEU A 3 -2.76 -33.08 -15.84
N PRO A 4 -2.60 -31.87 -16.42
CA PRO A 4 -1.62 -30.90 -15.94
C PRO A 4 -2.05 -30.27 -14.61
N SER A 5 -1.07 -29.89 -13.78
CA SER A 5 -1.28 -29.18 -12.51
C SER A 5 -1.72 -27.72 -12.74
N PRO A 6 -2.52 -27.13 -11.83
CA PRO A 6 -2.96 -25.75 -11.99
C PRO A 6 -1.81 -24.79 -11.67
N SER A 7 -1.27 -24.15 -12.71
CA SER A 7 -0.42 -22.97 -12.58
C SER A 7 -1.27 -21.80 -12.06
N GLN A 8 -0.78 -21.10 -11.05
CA GLN A 8 -1.32 -19.84 -10.57
C GLN A 8 -1.17 -18.76 -11.66
N SER A 9 -2.19 -18.59 -12.50
CA SER A 9 -2.29 -17.45 -13.41
C SER A 9 -3.10 -16.32 -12.75
N CYS A 10 -2.48 -15.16 -12.61
CA CYS A 10 -3.21 -13.90 -12.52
C CYS A 10 -4.05 -13.73 -13.81
N GLY A 11 -5.28 -13.23 -13.66
CA GLY A 11 -6.37 -13.30 -14.63
C GLY A 11 -5.98 -13.15 -16.10
N ALA A 12 -6.46 -14.10 -16.92
CA ALA A 12 -6.46 -14.02 -18.36
C ALA A 12 -7.89 -13.78 -18.87
N LEU A 13 -8.01 -13.14 -20.04
CA LEU A 13 -9.22 -13.23 -20.86
C LEU A 13 -9.22 -14.65 -21.44
N ASP A 14 -10.01 -15.54 -20.85
CA ASP A 14 -9.96 -16.97 -21.13
C ASP A 14 -10.72 -17.36 -22.42
N SER A 15 -11.46 -16.43 -23.02
CA SER A 15 -12.19 -16.67 -24.28
C SER A 15 -12.42 -15.38 -25.07
N TYR A 16 -12.22 -15.47 -26.40
CA TYR A 16 -12.60 -14.46 -27.39
C TYR A 16 -13.41 -15.14 -28.49
N ASP A 17 -14.59 -14.60 -28.78
CA ASP A 17 -15.44 -15.02 -29.88
C ASP A 17 -15.28 -14.01 -31.03
N GLU A 18 -14.66 -14.44 -32.12
CA GLU A 18 -14.41 -13.64 -33.32
C GLU A 18 -15.70 -13.26 -34.07
N GLU A 19 -16.73 -14.11 -34.04
CA GLU A 19 -17.97 -13.87 -34.78
C GLU A 19 -18.82 -12.81 -34.07
N THR A 20 -18.80 -12.80 -32.73
CA THR A 20 -19.54 -11.83 -31.92
C THR A 20 -18.69 -10.69 -31.35
N ARG A 21 -17.37 -10.67 -31.58
CA ARG A 21 -16.40 -9.72 -31.01
C ARG A 21 -16.51 -9.58 -29.49
N ARG A 22 -16.65 -10.70 -28.78
CA ARG A 22 -16.81 -10.73 -27.32
C ARG A 22 -15.59 -11.33 -26.65
N ALA A 23 -15.12 -10.69 -25.58
CA ALA A 23 -14.08 -11.23 -24.72
C ALA A 23 -14.63 -11.43 -23.30
N ALA A 24 -14.36 -12.56 -22.67
CA ALA A 24 -14.72 -12.79 -21.28
C ALA A 24 -13.52 -13.31 -20.50
N GLY A 25 -13.34 -12.80 -19.28
CA GLY A 25 -12.25 -13.18 -18.40
C GLY A 25 -12.67 -13.21 -16.94
N TRP A 26 -12.00 -14.08 -16.18
CA TRP A 26 -12.19 -14.17 -14.74
C TRP A 26 -11.05 -13.46 -14.02
N VAL A 27 -11.41 -12.57 -13.09
CA VAL A 27 -10.46 -12.02 -12.13
C VAL A 27 -10.65 -12.81 -10.83
N GLN A 28 -9.75 -13.77 -10.60
CA GLN A 28 -9.72 -14.51 -9.36
C GLN A 28 -8.95 -13.69 -8.31
N PRO A 29 -9.59 -13.30 -7.19
CA PRO A 29 -8.87 -12.62 -6.12
C PRO A 29 -7.86 -13.58 -5.47
N THR A 30 -6.74 -13.02 -5.00
CA THR A 30 -5.60 -13.77 -4.40
C THR A 30 -5.94 -14.48 -3.09
N SER A 31 -7.16 -14.31 -2.57
CA SER A 31 -7.66 -14.97 -1.36
C SER A 31 -8.72 -16.01 -1.72
N SER A 32 -8.58 -17.24 -1.21
CA SER A 32 -9.51 -18.35 -1.43
C SER A 32 -10.92 -18.14 -0.84
N LYS A 33 -11.17 -16.99 -0.21
CA LYS A 33 -12.45 -16.62 0.43
C LYS A 33 -13.21 -15.50 -0.28
N SER A 34 -12.69 -14.96 -1.39
CA SER A 34 -13.35 -13.87 -2.10
C SER A 34 -14.03 -14.36 -3.38
N CYS A 35 -15.16 -13.75 -3.69
CA CYS A 35 -15.97 -14.09 -4.86
C CYS A 35 -15.23 -13.75 -6.16
N PRO A 36 -15.22 -14.63 -7.16
CA PRO A 36 -14.62 -14.32 -8.46
C PRO A 36 -15.44 -13.23 -9.16
N ILE A 37 -14.74 -12.31 -9.85
CA ILE A 37 -15.36 -11.26 -10.66
C ILE A 37 -15.27 -11.70 -12.12
N MET A 38 -16.41 -11.72 -12.82
CA MET A 38 -16.44 -11.97 -14.26
C MET A 38 -16.57 -10.64 -14.98
N VAL A 39 -15.64 -10.35 -15.88
CA VAL A 39 -15.68 -9.17 -16.74
C VAL A 39 -16.01 -9.63 -18.15
N ILE A 40 -17.13 -9.15 -18.71
CA ILE A 40 -17.53 -9.40 -20.09
C ILE A 40 -17.33 -8.11 -20.87
N VAL A 41 -16.52 -8.18 -21.92
CA VAL A 41 -16.31 -7.10 -22.90
C VAL A 41 -17.08 -7.47 -24.16
N ARG A 42 -17.98 -6.60 -24.60
CA ARG A 42 -18.84 -6.80 -25.77
C ARG A 42 -18.60 -5.72 -26.80
N ASP A 43 -18.35 -6.14 -28.04
CA ASP A 43 -18.26 -5.30 -29.24
C ASP A 43 -17.26 -4.13 -29.11
N HIS A 44 -16.25 -4.28 -28.25
CA HIS A 44 -15.28 -3.24 -27.86
C HIS A 44 -15.90 -1.97 -27.25
N LYS A 45 -17.21 -1.94 -26.95
CA LYS A 45 -17.89 -0.73 -26.47
C LYS A 45 -18.65 -0.89 -25.17
N VAL A 46 -18.89 -2.13 -24.73
CA VAL A 46 -19.72 -2.38 -23.54
C VAL A 46 -18.99 -3.29 -22.59
N ILE A 47 -18.85 -2.88 -21.32
CA ILE A 47 -18.23 -3.70 -20.28
C ILE A 47 -19.27 -4.02 -19.21
N ASN A 48 -19.58 -5.31 -19.09
CA ASN A 48 -20.46 -5.82 -18.04
C ASN A 48 -19.59 -6.45 -16.95
N ALA A 49 -19.62 -5.86 -15.76
CA ALA A 49 -19.03 -6.47 -14.57
C ALA A 49 -20.09 -7.30 -13.85
N CYS A 50 -19.89 -8.61 -13.80
CA CYS A 50 -20.77 -9.56 -13.12
C CYS A 50 -20.14 -10.03 -11.80
N PHE A 51 -20.90 -9.92 -10.71
CA PHE A 51 -20.50 -10.42 -9.39
C PHE A 51 -21.33 -11.67 -9.04
N ALA A 52 -20.66 -12.76 -8.68
CA ALA A 52 -21.32 -13.98 -8.19
C ALA A 52 -21.00 -14.18 -6.70
N SER A 53 -21.98 -14.08 -5.81
CA SER A 53 -21.78 -14.47 -4.41
C SER A 53 -21.95 -15.98 -4.26
N ILE A 54 -21.08 -16.65 -3.50
CA ILE A 54 -21.33 -18.03 -3.06
C ILE A 54 -21.57 -17.96 -1.56
N PRO A 55 -22.78 -18.28 -1.05
CA PRO A 55 -23.01 -18.34 0.38
C PRO A 55 -22.10 -19.40 1.01
N ALA A 56 -21.43 -19.07 2.10
CA ALA A 56 -20.87 -20.09 2.98
C ALA A 56 -22.03 -20.80 3.69
N ASP A 57 -22.01 -22.13 3.74
CA ASP A 57 -23.11 -22.93 4.25
C ASP A 57 -23.48 -22.60 5.71
N ASN A 58 -24.79 -22.40 5.94
CA ASN A 58 -25.53 -22.50 7.21
C ASN A 58 -25.26 -21.50 8.35
N ASP A 59 -25.11 -20.20 8.06
CA ASP A 59 -25.36 -19.15 9.07
C ASP A 59 -26.58 -18.28 8.69
N PRO A 60 -27.66 -18.22 9.50
CA PRO A 60 -28.78 -17.31 9.25
C PRO A 60 -28.38 -15.83 9.19
N MET A 61 -27.19 -15.45 9.67
CA MET A 61 -26.65 -14.09 9.61
C MET A 61 -25.96 -13.74 8.27
N THR A 62 -25.65 -14.71 7.40
CA THR A 62 -25.04 -14.44 6.06
C THR A 62 -26.04 -13.90 5.02
N LYS A 63 -27.32 -13.73 5.37
CA LYS A 63 -28.33 -13.06 4.52
C LYS A 63 -28.17 -11.54 4.41
N ARG A 64 -27.16 -10.96 5.06
CA ARG A 64 -26.74 -9.57 4.85
C ARG A 64 -25.48 -9.60 4.01
N PHE A 65 -25.59 -9.16 2.76
CA PHE A 65 -24.52 -8.79 1.83
C PHE A 65 -23.09 -9.07 2.35
N CYS A 66 -22.53 -10.23 2.02
CA CYS A 66 -21.11 -10.49 2.25
C CYS A 66 -20.25 -9.64 1.31
N PHE A 67 -19.96 -8.42 1.73
CA PHE A 67 -18.92 -7.54 1.20
C PHE A 67 -17.77 -7.41 2.21
N ASP A 68 -17.42 -8.49 2.92
CA ASP A 68 -16.50 -8.41 4.07
C ASP A 68 -15.04 -8.06 3.73
N LYS A 69 -14.68 -7.93 2.44
CA LYS A 69 -13.30 -7.56 2.04
C LYS A 69 -13.17 -6.53 0.93
N PHE A 70 -14.25 -6.25 0.20
CA PHE A 70 -14.35 -5.17 -0.77
C PHE A 70 -15.77 -4.64 -0.66
N ASP A 71 -15.93 -3.36 -0.28
CA ASP A 71 -17.21 -2.69 -0.52
C ASP A 71 -17.43 -2.57 -2.04
N LEU A 72 -18.70 -2.54 -2.45
CA LEU A 72 -19.10 -2.43 -3.86
C LEU A 72 -18.42 -1.20 -4.52
N ASP A 73 -18.25 -0.13 -3.74
CA ASP A 73 -17.60 1.12 -4.15
C ASP A 73 -16.15 0.90 -4.63
N THR A 74 -15.37 0.10 -3.89
CA THR A 74 -13.98 -0.23 -4.21
C THR A 74 -13.90 -1.15 -5.43
N ALA A 75 -14.80 -2.15 -5.53
CA ALA A 75 -14.82 -3.07 -6.66
C ALA A 75 -15.15 -2.36 -7.97
N VAL A 76 -16.15 -1.48 -7.96
CA VAL A 76 -16.52 -0.66 -9.13
C VAL A 76 -15.41 0.29 -9.54
N SER A 77 -14.75 0.94 -8.56
CA SER A 77 -13.64 1.86 -8.83
C SER A 77 -12.43 1.16 -9.45
N LEU A 78 -12.09 -0.05 -9.00
CA LEU A 78 -10.98 -0.84 -9.54
C LEU A 78 -11.26 -1.36 -10.95
N VAL A 79 -12.51 -1.81 -11.20
CA VAL A 79 -12.93 -2.24 -12.55
C VAL A 79 -12.91 -1.05 -13.50
N ALA A 80 -13.53 0.08 -13.13
CA ALA A 80 -13.54 1.28 -13.96
C ALA A 80 -12.13 1.79 -14.27
N TYR A 81 -11.22 1.81 -13.29
CA TYR A 81 -9.83 2.23 -13.49
C TYR A 81 -9.07 1.31 -14.45
N LYS A 82 -9.14 -0.02 -14.22
CA LYS A 82 -8.43 -0.99 -15.08
C LYS A 82 -9.02 -1.03 -16.49
N THR A 83 -10.33 -0.86 -16.60
CA THR A 83 -11.05 -0.71 -17.86
C THR A 83 -10.59 0.54 -18.61
N LEU A 84 -10.59 1.73 -17.98
CA LEU A 84 -10.18 2.97 -18.63
C LEU A 84 -8.69 2.95 -19.06
N PHE A 85 -7.83 2.31 -18.28
CA PHE A 85 -6.40 2.20 -18.59
C PHE A 85 -6.08 1.22 -19.73
N MET A 86 -6.95 0.23 -19.98
CA MET A 86 -6.77 -0.73 -21.09
C MET A 86 -7.34 -0.22 -22.42
N LEU A 87 -7.99 0.95 -22.44
CA LEU A 87 -8.83 1.41 -23.55
C LEU A 87 -8.29 2.67 -24.24
N GLU A 88 -6.96 2.85 -24.29
CA GLU A 88 -6.29 3.96 -25.02
C GLU A 88 -6.66 4.05 -26.52
N GLU A 89 -7.38 3.07 -27.09
CA GLU A 89 -7.78 3.04 -28.52
C GLU A 89 -9.29 2.89 -28.76
N ILE A 90 -10.17 3.12 -27.77
CA ILE A 90 -11.61 2.85 -27.92
C ILE A 90 -12.45 4.12 -27.70
N ASP A 91 -13.07 4.57 -28.78
CA ASP A 91 -13.79 5.84 -28.86
C ASP A 91 -15.17 5.85 -28.17
N ASP A 92 -15.66 4.77 -27.56
CA ASP A 92 -16.97 4.74 -26.88
C ASP A 92 -17.05 3.57 -25.89
N VAL A 93 -17.27 3.83 -24.59
CA VAL A 93 -17.43 2.77 -23.59
C VAL A 93 -18.66 3.02 -22.72
N GLU A 94 -19.63 2.12 -22.76
CA GLU A 94 -20.72 2.02 -21.80
C GLU A 94 -20.40 0.95 -20.74
N LEU A 95 -20.41 1.34 -19.45
CA LEU A 95 -20.20 0.43 -18.34
C LEU A 95 -21.55 0.02 -17.73
N TYR A 96 -21.82 -1.28 -17.67
CA TYR A 96 -22.97 -1.83 -16.95
C TYR A 96 -22.49 -2.74 -15.81
N ILE A 97 -23.18 -2.70 -14.68
CA ILE A 97 -22.94 -3.58 -13.54
C ILE A 97 -24.15 -4.49 -13.39
N ASP A 98 -23.95 -5.77 -13.65
CA ASP A 98 -24.99 -6.78 -13.46
C ASP A 98 -24.75 -7.50 -12.12
N VAL A 99 -25.72 -7.39 -11.22
CA VAL A 99 -25.68 -8.07 -9.91
C VAL A 99 -26.53 -9.34 -10.00
N PHE A 100 -25.89 -10.50 -9.84
CA PHE A 100 -26.55 -11.80 -9.92
C PHE A 100 -26.80 -12.41 -8.53
N ASP A 101 -28.01 -12.91 -8.31
CA ASP A 101 -28.37 -13.67 -7.10
C ASP A 101 -28.12 -15.16 -7.32
N ALA A 102 -27.00 -15.67 -6.80
CA ALA A 102 -26.64 -17.08 -6.91
C ALA A 102 -27.48 -18.00 -6.02
N THR A 103 -28.28 -17.47 -5.08
CA THR A 103 -29.07 -18.30 -4.15
C THR A 103 -30.14 -19.13 -4.86
N LYS A 104 -30.48 -18.81 -6.11
CA LYS A 104 -31.37 -19.61 -6.96
C LYS A 104 -30.72 -20.88 -7.52
N TYR A 105 -29.42 -21.08 -7.31
CA TYR A 105 -28.66 -22.20 -7.87
C TYR A 105 -27.93 -22.97 -6.76
N GLN A 106 -28.66 -23.86 -6.07
CA GLN A 106 -28.11 -24.75 -5.06
C GLN A 106 -27.33 -25.93 -5.69
N GLU A 107 -26.16 -25.71 -6.31
CA GLU A 107 -25.25 -26.80 -6.69
C GLU A 107 -23.77 -26.37 -6.64
N ASN A 108 -22.87 -27.33 -6.38
CA ASN A 108 -21.40 -27.16 -6.24
C ASN A 108 -20.76 -26.24 -7.32
N SER A 109 -19.88 -25.34 -6.87
CA SER A 109 -19.20 -24.28 -7.65
C SER A 109 -18.56 -24.75 -8.96
N CYS A 110 -17.99 -25.96 -9.01
CA CYS A 110 -17.33 -26.50 -10.19
C CYS A 110 -18.32 -26.95 -11.30
N LYS A 111 -19.56 -27.33 -10.94
CA LYS A 111 -20.63 -27.62 -11.91
C LYS A 111 -21.33 -26.35 -12.41
N LEU A 112 -21.36 -25.29 -11.61
CA LEU A 112 -21.88 -23.98 -12.00
C LEU A 112 -21.01 -23.37 -13.11
N GLN A 113 -19.68 -23.48 -13.00
CA GLN A 113 -18.72 -23.09 -14.04
C GLN A 113 -19.01 -23.82 -15.37
N CYS A 114 -19.14 -25.15 -15.37
CA CYS A 114 -19.38 -25.90 -16.61
C CYS A 114 -20.77 -25.68 -17.23
N LYS A 115 -21.82 -25.40 -16.44
CA LYS A 115 -23.18 -25.13 -16.98
C LYS A 115 -23.35 -23.70 -17.50
N LEU A 116 -22.65 -22.71 -16.94
CA LEU A 116 -22.67 -21.34 -17.46
C LEU A 116 -22.01 -21.24 -18.85
N PHE A 117 -20.98 -22.05 -19.12
CA PHE A 117 -20.39 -22.18 -20.46
C PHE A 117 -21.29 -22.91 -21.48
N GLY A 118 -22.25 -23.70 -21.02
CA GLY A 118 -23.13 -24.52 -21.88
C GLY A 118 -24.54 -23.96 -22.10
N ARG A 119 -24.87 -22.78 -21.55
CA ARG A 119 -26.20 -22.18 -21.68
C ARG A 119 -26.19 -20.93 -22.56
N ASN A 120 -27.26 -20.81 -23.34
CA ASN A 120 -27.52 -19.69 -24.24
C ASN A 120 -27.62 -18.38 -23.42
N ILE A 121 -26.87 -17.36 -23.83
CA ILE A 121 -26.73 -16.04 -23.19
C ILE A 121 -28.09 -15.32 -22.98
N SER A 122 -29.16 -15.78 -23.63
CA SER A 122 -30.54 -15.28 -23.47
C SER A 122 -31.07 -15.31 -22.02
N GLU A 123 -30.52 -16.11 -21.10
CA GLU A 123 -30.93 -16.05 -19.68
C GLU A 123 -30.34 -14.84 -18.92
N PHE A 124 -29.24 -14.24 -19.40
CA PHE A 124 -28.68 -13.00 -18.84
C PHE A 124 -29.53 -11.77 -19.14
N GLU A 125 -30.34 -11.81 -20.20
CA GLU A 125 -31.27 -10.72 -20.58
C GLU A 125 -32.42 -10.50 -19.57
N LYS A 126 -32.57 -11.40 -18.59
CA LYS A 126 -33.55 -11.28 -17.51
C LYS A 126 -33.00 -10.58 -16.25
N ALA A 127 -31.71 -10.24 -16.22
CA ALA A 127 -31.15 -9.44 -15.14
C ALA A 127 -31.74 -8.03 -15.18
N LYS A 128 -32.08 -7.49 -14.00
CA LYS A 128 -32.58 -6.11 -13.90
C LYS A 128 -31.43 -5.18 -14.26
N GLN A 129 -31.45 -4.64 -15.48
CA GLN A 129 -30.62 -3.50 -15.85
C GLN A 129 -30.94 -2.36 -14.87
N ILE A 130 -29.95 -1.90 -14.11
CA ILE A 130 -30.08 -0.69 -13.30
C ILE A 130 -29.62 0.47 -14.20
N PRO A 131 -30.52 1.33 -14.67
CA PRO A 131 -30.12 2.47 -15.49
C PRO A 131 -29.29 3.42 -14.64
N LEU A 132 -28.14 3.87 -15.15
CA LEU A 132 -27.33 4.94 -14.56
C LEU A 132 -28.09 6.29 -14.42
N SER A 133 -29.35 6.36 -14.89
CA SER A 133 -30.23 7.51 -14.74
C SER A 133 -30.87 7.66 -13.36
N GLU A 134 -30.73 6.67 -12.47
CA GLU A 134 -31.11 6.79 -11.05
C GLU A 134 -30.35 7.97 -10.40
N PRO A 135 -31.01 8.92 -9.71
CA PRO A 135 -30.36 10.10 -9.12
C PRO A 135 -29.17 9.77 -8.22
N PHE A 136 -29.27 8.65 -7.49
CA PHE A 136 -28.20 8.09 -6.67
C PHE A 136 -26.97 7.70 -7.51
N MET A 137 -27.18 7.01 -8.64
CA MET A 137 -26.10 6.61 -9.55
C MET A 137 -25.52 7.79 -10.34
N LYS A 138 -26.30 8.82 -10.68
CA LYS A 138 -25.78 10.05 -11.30
C LYS A 138 -24.81 10.80 -10.40
N GLN A 139 -25.11 10.90 -9.11
CA GLN A 139 -24.22 11.55 -8.15
C GLN A 139 -22.90 10.76 -7.99
N TYR A 140 -22.98 9.42 -7.96
CA TYR A 140 -21.83 8.52 -7.84
C TYR A 140 -20.98 8.41 -9.11
N ALA A 141 -21.60 8.24 -10.28
CA ALA A 141 -20.92 8.24 -11.57
C ALA A 141 -20.26 9.60 -11.84
N SER A 142 -20.88 10.71 -11.41
CA SER A 142 -20.27 12.04 -11.52
C SER A 142 -18.99 12.16 -10.68
N VAL A 143 -18.86 11.47 -9.55
CA VAL A 143 -17.63 11.48 -8.73
C VAL A 143 -16.53 10.61 -9.36
N ILE A 144 -16.89 9.44 -9.89
CA ILE A 144 -15.98 8.53 -10.59
C ILE A 144 -15.45 9.18 -11.87
N VAL A 145 -16.35 9.78 -12.67
CA VAL A 145 -16.01 10.52 -13.90
C VAL A 145 -15.27 11.82 -13.55
N ARG A 146 -15.64 12.56 -12.49
CA ARG A 146 -14.95 13.79 -12.05
C ARG A 146 -13.50 13.53 -11.64
N ASN A 147 -13.23 12.42 -10.95
CA ASN A 147 -11.87 12.04 -10.53
C ASN A 147 -11.04 11.49 -11.71
N GLY A 148 -11.69 10.87 -12.70
CA GLY A 148 -11.04 10.47 -13.96
C GLY A 148 -10.80 11.64 -14.93
N LEU A 149 -11.68 12.65 -14.97
CA LEU A 149 -11.61 13.76 -15.93
C LEU A 149 -10.66 14.90 -15.51
N SER A 150 -10.35 15.07 -14.22
CA SER A 150 -9.32 16.00 -13.76
C SER A 150 -7.90 15.64 -14.24
N TYR A 151 -7.75 14.47 -14.88
CA TYR A 151 -6.50 13.87 -15.33
C TYR A 151 -6.15 14.19 -16.79
N PHE A 152 -7.13 14.46 -17.67
CA PHE A 152 -6.84 14.75 -19.08
C PHE A 152 -6.47 16.23 -19.25
N GLY A 153 -5.20 16.47 -19.59
CA GLY A 153 -4.71 17.80 -19.98
C GLY A 153 -5.59 18.42 -21.08
N SER A 154 -5.80 19.73 -20.99
CA SER A 154 -6.82 20.51 -21.73
C SER A 154 -6.94 20.33 -23.26
N LYS A 155 -5.98 19.69 -23.93
CA LYS A 155 -6.02 19.51 -25.39
C LYS A 155 -6.80 18.27 -25.83
N ASP A 156 -6.69 17.15 -25.12
CA ASP A 156 -7.43 15.92 -25.46
C ASP A 156 -8.86 15.95 -24.88
N LEU A 157 -9.07 16.72 -23.82
CA LEU A 157 -10.38 16.94 -23.21
C LEU A 157 -11.35 17.65 -24.18
N ASN A 158 -10.88 18.63 -24.95
CA ASN A 158 -11.74 19.35 -25.91
C ASN A 158 -12.16 18.45 -27.08
N HIS A 159 -11.31 17.50 -27.49
CA HIS A 159 -11.62 16.56 -28.56
C HIS A 159 -12.67 15.53 -28.09
N PHE A 160 -12.43 14.91 -26.93
CA PHE A 160 -13.34 13.93 -26.31
C PHE A 160 -14.71 14.54 -25.93
N VAL A 161 -14.74 15.74 -25.34
CA VAL A 161 -15.98 16.43 -24.95
C VAL A 161 -16.80 16.88 -26.17
N SER A 162 -16.14 17.28 -27.26
CA SER A 162 -16.82 17.74 -28.48
C SER A 162 -17.55 16.63 -29.25
N HIS A 163 -17.09 15.38 -29.16
CA HIS A 163 -17.68 14.25 -29.88
C HIS A 163 -18.79 13.53 -29.10
N HIS A 164 -18.75 13.54 -27.76
CA HIS A 164 -19.57 12.63 -26.95
C HIS A 164 -20.68 13.29 -26.14
N ILE A 165 -20.70 14.62 -26.04
CA ILE A 165 -21.61 15.34 -25.13
C ILE A 165 -22.48 16.33 -25.92
N SER A 166 -23.33 15.81 -26.80
CA SER A 166 -24.43 16.61 -27.40
C SER A 166 -25.72 16.58 -26.57
N SER A 167 -25.81 15.75 -25.53
CA SER A 167 -27.02 15.53 -24.72
C SER A 167 -26.90 15.92 -23.24
N ILE A 168 -25.73 16.37 -22.78
CA ILE A 168 -25.54 16.91 -21.42
C ILE A 168 -25.11 18.37 -21.56
N ASN A 169 -25.93 19.30 -21.11
CA ASN A 169 -25.59 20.72 -21.10
C ASN A 169 -24.59 20.98 -19.96
N VAL A 170 -23.30 20.72 -20.21
CA VAL A 170 -22.19 20.91 -19.25
C VAL A 170 -21.57 22.31 -19.34
N ASN A 171 -22.22 23.25 -20.04
CA ASN A 171 -21.68 24.58 -20.33
C ASN A 171 -21.37 25.47 -19.10
N ASN A 172 -21.58 24.97 -17.88
CA ASN A 172 -21.29 25.69 -16.63
C ASN A 172 -20.40 24.91 -15.64
N ILE A 173 -19.76 23.79 -16.00
CA ILE A 173 -18.70 23.25 -15.12
C ILE A 173 -17.40 24.00 -15.40
N VAL A 174 -17.28 25.17 -14.78
CA VAL A 174 -15.99 25.83 -14.61
C VAL A 174 -15.20 24.97 -13.62
N LEU A 175 -14.22 24.20 -14.11
CA LEU A 175 -13.30 23.38 -13.28
C LEU A 175 -12.55 24.19 -12.21
N LYS A 176 -12.61 25.54 -12.23
CA LYS A 176 -12.12 26.39 -11.15
C LYS A 176 -12.95 26.29 -9.86
N ASP A 177 -14.18 25.80 -9.91
CA ASP A 177 -15.02 25.66 -8.71
C ASP A 177 -14.79 24.36 -7.92
N PHE A 178 -13.99 23.43 -8.48
CA PHE A 178 -13.50 22.22 -7.80
C PHE A 178 -12.01 22.28 -7.45
N LEU A 179 -11.35 23.41 -7.76
CA LEU A 179 -10.11 23.76 -7.10
C LEU A 179 -10.44 23.97 -5.62
N PHE A 180 -9.92 23.06 -4.80
CA PHE A 180 -9.47 23.33 -3.44
C PHE A 180 -10.28 24.43 -2.75
N ARG A 181 -11.50 24.09 -2.31
CA ARG A 181 -12.08 24.91 -1.26
C ARG A 181 -11.18 24.71 -0.07
N ASP A 182 -10.46 25.76 0.31
CA ASP A 182 -10.10 26.05 1.70
C ASP A 182 -11.39 26.08 2.51
N GLY A 183 -12.00 24.91 2.69
CA GLY A 183 -13.09 24.69 3.62
C GLY A 183 -12.50 24.87 5.01
N PRO A 184 -13.33 25.30 5.98
CA PRO A 184 -12.89 25.36 7.35
C PRO A 184 -12.26 24.03 7.75
N ASN A 185 -11.37 24.10 8.73
CA ASN A 185 -10.60 23.02 9.35
C ASN A 185 -11.38 21.73 9.79
N SER A 186 -12.60 21.48 9.31
CA SER A 186 -13.51 20.39 9.66
C SER A 186 -13.52 19.20 8.70
N GLU A 187 -13.07 19.29 7.44
CA GLU A 187 -13.14 18.16 6.49
C GLU A 187 -11.78 17.82 5.84
N SER A 188 -11.55 16.53 5.55
CA SER A 188 -10.37 16.05 4.84
C SER A 188 -10.53 16.18 3.31
N LYS A 189 -9.52 15.81 2.52
CA LYS A 189 -9.63 15.78 1.04
C LYS A 189 -10.57 14.68 0.52
N PHE A 190 -10.94 13.75 1.39
CA PHE A 190 -12.10 12.85 1.22
C PHE A 190 -13.21 13.28 2.19
N SER A 191 -14.45 12.90 1.90
CA SER A 191 -15.67 13.33 2.62
C SER A 191 -15.84 12.75 4.03
N MET A 192 -14.79 12.82 4.86
CA MET A 192 -14.84 12.50 6.28
C MET A 192 -14.34 13.67 7.12
N GLU A 193 -14.96 13.86 8.28
CA GLU A 193 -14.65 14.94 9.20
C GLU A 193 -13.26 14.76 9.82
N VAL A 194 -12.47 15.82 9.87
CA VAL A 194 -11.17 15.85 10.55
C VAL A 194 -11.37 15.55 12.03
N GLY A 195 -10.64 14.58 12.55
CA GLY A 195 -10.78 14.09 13.91
C GLY A 195 -11.71 12.89 14.06
N SER A 196 -12.37 12.44 12.97
CA SER A 196 -13.09 11.17 12.97
C SER A 196 -12.16 10.02 13.33
N VAL A 197 -12.57 9.19 14.29
CA VAL A 197 -11.78 8.06 14.80
C VAL A 197 -12.38 6.75 14.28
N SER A 198 -11.54 5.79 13.91
CA SER A 198 -11.99 4.45 13.52
C SER A 198 -12.68 3.74 14.69
N SER A 199 -13.54 2.77 14.41
CA SER A 199 -14.30 2.04 15.45
C SER A 199 -13.42 1.33 16.48
N ASP A 200 -12.19 0.98 16.12
CA ASP A 200 -11.19 0.34 16.98
C ASP A 200 -10.22 1.33 17.67
N GLU A 201 -10.48 2.64 17.54
CA GLU A 201 -9.65 3.75 18.02
C GLU A 201 -8.19 3.75 17.53
N SER A 202 -7.84 2.90 16.57
CA SER A 202 -6.45 2.78 16.13
C SER A 202 -6.05 3.80 15.07
N SER A 203 -7.02 4.44 14.40
CA SER A 203 -6.80 5.41 13.35
C SER A 203 -7.65 6.66 13.49
N VAL A 204 -7.14 7.81 13.06
CA VAL A 204 -7.85 9.09 13.09
C VAL A 204 -7.68 9.84 11.77
N VAL A 205 -8.76 10.44 11.28
CA VAL A 205 -8.76 11.30 10.10
C VAL A 205 -8.06 12.61 10.43
N GLY A 206 -7.01 12.94 9.69
CA GLY A 206 -6.33 14.22 9.74
C GLY A 206 -6.74 15.14 8.60
N ARG A 207 -6.02 16.26 8.50
CA ARG A 207 -6.17 17.25 7.44
C ARG A 207 -5.55 16.75 6.14
N ASP A 208 -5.87 17.43 5.05
CA ASP A 208 -5.19 17.26 3.75
C ASP A 208 -5.21 15.84 3.17
N GLY A 209 -6.22 15.04 3.53
CA GLY A 209 -6.36 13.67 3.07
C GLY A 209 -5.52 12.66 3.84
N HIS A 210 -4.90 13.05 4.96
CA HIS A 210 -4.13 12.11 5.78
C HIS A 210 -5.01 11.35 6.77
N ILE A 211 -4.68 10.08 7.00
CA ILE A 211 -5.19 9.26 8.10
C ILE A 211 -4.00 8.77 8.91
N PHE A 212 -4.05 8.88 10.23
CA PHE A 212 -2.93 8.60 11.11
C PHE A 212 -3.22 7.42 12.02
N ILE A 213 -2.16 6.71 12.45
CA ILE A 213 -2.24 5.89 13.66
C ILE A 213 -2.58 6.81 14.84
N PHE A 214 -3.45 6.34 15.73
CA PHE A 214 -3.92 7.12 16.88
C PHE A 214 -3.60 6.44 18.21
N ARG A 215 -4.50 5.60 18.74
CA ARG A 215 -4.25 4.86 19.98
C ARG A 215 -3.84 3.43 19.67
N GLY A 216 -4.81 2.60 19.30
CA GLY A 216 -4.60 1.18 19.00
C GLY A 216 -3.79 0.45 20.07
N SER A 217 -3.07 -0.59 19.68
CA SER A 217 -2.26 -1.39 20.61
C SER A 217 -1.01 -0.65 21.13
N ASN A 218 -0.56 0.39 20.43
CA ASN A 218 0.69 1.10 20.75
C ASN A 218 0.48 2.36 21.59
N ARG A 219 -0.77 2.83 21.73
CA ARG A 219 -1.11 4.08 22.45
C ARG A 219 -0.27 5.27 21.96
N LEU A 220 -0.12 5.41 20.63
CA LEU A 220 0.81 6.38 20.03
C LEU A 220 0.51 7.81 20.50
N TYR A 221 -0.76 8.21 20.50
CA TYR A 221 -1.15 9.55 20.93
C TYR A 221 -0.69 9.86 22.37
N GLU A 222 -0.86 8.91 23.29
CA GLU A 222 -0.45 9.06 24.69
C GLU A 222 1.07 9.20 24.84
N GLN A 223 1.87 8.61 23.95
CA GLN A 223 3.33 8.69 24.02
C GLN A 223 3.88 10.11 23.79
N TYR A 224 3.14 10.99 23.09
CA TYR A 224 3.53 12.42 22.96
C TYR A 224 3.45 13.20 24.27
N PHE A 225 2.77 12.67 25.28
CA PHE A 225 2.58 13.31 26.59
C PHE A 225 3.31 12.55 27.72
N ALA A 226 4.22 11.64 27.36
CA ALA A 226 4.97 10.88 28.33
C ALA A 226 5.84 11.78 29.22
N GLU A 227 5.96 11.41 30.50
CA GLU A 227 6.77 12.14 31.48
C GLU A 227 8.25 12.15 31.10
N LYS A 228 8.93 13.26 31.38
CA LYS A 228 10.33 13.45 31.02
C LYS A 228 11.22 12.42 31.71
N GLU A 229 11.01 12.16 32.99
CA GLU A 229 11.78 11.23 33.79
C GLU A 229 11.72 9.81 33.20
N TRP A 230 10.53 9.38 32.76
CA TRP A 230 10.35 8.11 32.08
C TRP A 230 11.07 8.08 30.72
N ALA A 231 10.97 9.15 29.94
CA ALA A 231 11.63 9.28 28.64
C ALA A 231 13.16 9.19 28.76
N VAL A 232 13.75 9.87 29.75
CA VAL A 232 15.19 9.83 30.04
C VAL A 232 15.64 8.41 30.41
N ASP A 233 14.92 7.73 31.31
CA ASP A 233 15.27 6.35 31.72
C ASP A 233 15.18 5.37 30.54
N CYS A 234 14.12 5.46 29.74
CA CYS A 234 13.95 4.62 28.56
C CYS A 234 15.02 4.89 27.50
N ALA A 235 15.35 6.15 27.22
CA ALA A 235 16.40 6.53 26.27
C ALA A 235 17.75 5.94 26.67
N ARG A 236 18.11 6.01 27.96
CA ARG A 236 19.35 5.42 28.49
C ARG A 236 19.42 3.91 28.23
N LYS A 237 18.34 3.17 28.52
CA LYS A 237 18.27 1.72 28.29
C LYS A 237 18.35 1.36 26.80
N TRP A 238 17.78 2.18 25.91
CA TRP A 238 17.95 2.03 24.46
C TRP A 238 19.40 2.22 24.03
N ILE A 239 20.10 3.24 24.51
CA ILE A 239 21.53 3.44 24.23
C ILE A 239 22.35 2.24 24.67
N GLU A 240 22.07 1.69 25.86
CA GLU A 240 22.75 0.49 26.34
C GLU A 240 22.49 -0.72 25.42
N LEU A 241 21.25 -0.90 24.96
CA LEU A 241 20.91 -1.95 24.00
C LEU A 241 21.63 -1.76 22.67
N PHE A 242 21.62 -0.55 22.10
CA PHE A 242 22.28 -0.26 20.83
C PHE A 242 23.79 -0.52 20.90
N GLU A 243 24.44 -0.13 22.00
CA GLU A 243 25.86 -0.40 22.23
C GLU A 243 26.17 -1.89 22.37
N ARG A 244 25.28 -2.69 22.98
CA ARG A 244 25.43 -4.15 23.04
C ARG A 244 25.35 -4.76 21.64
N ARG A 245 24.36 -4.35 20.84
CA ARG A 245 24.18 -4.81 19.45
C ARG A 245 25.35 -4.42 18.54
N ARG A 246 25.86 -3.20 18.70
CA ARG A 246 27.08 -2.72 18.04
C ARG A 246 28.26 -3.62 18.34
N ARG A 247 28.57 -3.83 19.63
CA ARG A 247 29.68 -4.69 20.07
C ARG A 247 29.53 -6.12 19.56
N SER A 248 28.34 -6.70 19.66
CA SER A 248 28.03 -8.04 19.12
C SER A 248 28.32 -8.14 17.62
N SER A 249 27.88 -7.17 16.82
CA SER A 249 28.17 -7.14 15.38
C SER A 249 29.67 -7.03 15.07
N GLU A 250 30.35 -6.11 15.77
CA GLU A 250 31.78 -5.83 15.55
C GLU A 250 32.66 -7.03 15.92
N MET A 251 32.29 -7.80 16.94
CA MET A 251 32.98 -9.06 17.29
C MET A 251 32.96 -10.08 16.14
N HIS A 252 31.95 -10.03 15.26
CA HIS A 252 31.84 -10.88 14.07
C HIS A 252 32.31 -10.19 12.79
N GLY A 253 32.98 -9.04 12.90
CA GLY A 253 33.58 -8.31 11.78
C GLY A 253 32.60 -7.45 10.97
N ALA A 254 31.37 -7.28 11.44
CA ALA A 254 30.34 -6.49 10.74
C ALA A 254 30.26 -5.06 11.29
N LYS A 255 30.03 -4.09 10.40
CA LYS A 255 29.65 -2.73 10.80
C LYS A 255 28.19 -2.73 11.26
N PHE A 256 27.90 -2.03 12.36
CA PHE A 256 26.54 -1.93 12.88
C PHE A 256 25.92 -0.56 12.65
N PHE A 257 24.62 -0.51 12.36
CA PHE A 257 23.81 0.70 12.41
C PHE A 257 22.48 0.44 13.12
N GLN A 258 21.99 1.43 13.85
CA GLN A 258 20.63 1.44 14.36
C GLN A 258 19.87 2.58 13.68
N PHE A 259 18.78 2.25 12.99
CA PHE A 259 17.89 3.24 12.39
C PHE A 259 16.58 3.34 13.17
N ILE A 260 16.10 4.56 13.36
CA ILE A 260 14.82 4.87 13.97
C ILE A 260 14.02 5.68 12.96
N ILE A 261 12.93 5.09 12.47
CA ILE A 261 12.01 5.75 11.56
C ILE A 261 10.97 6.53 12.39
N PRO A 262 10.74 7.82 12.13
CA PRO A 262 9.73 8.61 12.83
C PRO A 262 8.31 8.18 12.44
N GLU A 263 7.34 8.52 13.28
CA GLU A 263 5.94 8.43 12.91
C GLU A 263 5.55 9.54 11.94
N LYS A 264 4.56 9.25 11.10
CA LYS A 264 3.97 10.26 10.20
C LYS A 264 3.47 11.49 10.97
N SER A 265 2.88 11.29 12.15
CA SER A 265 2.42 12.38 13.02
C SER A 265 3.56 13.27 13.52
N SER A 266 4.78 12.76 13.64
CA SER A 266 5.95 13.57 14.01
C SER A 266 6.52 14.36 12.84
N ILE A 267 6.33 13.88 11.60
CA ILE A 267 6.84 14.54 10.39
C ILE A 267 5.88 15.57 9.82
N VAL A 268 4.57 15.34 9.93
CA VAL A 268 3.52 16.29 9.52
C VAL A 268 2.53 16.58 10.65
N PRO A 269 3.00 17.14 11.78
CA PRO A 269 2.13 17.42 12.93
C PRO A 269 0.99 18.39 12.59
N GLU A 270 1.17 19.29 11.62
CA GLU A 270 0.12 20.21 11.17
C GLU A 270 -1.08 19.50 10.53
N SER A 271 -0.86 18.33 9.94
CA SER A 271 -1.92 17.50 9.35
C SER A 271 -2.61 16.61 10.38
N PHE A 272 -2.03 16.45 11.57
CA PHE A 272 -2.61 15.66 12.64
C PHE A 272 -3.77 16.43 13.30
N PRO A 273 -4.92 15.79 13.62
CA PRO A 273 -6.13 16.48 14.05
C PRO A 273 -6.10 16.92 15.53
N LYS A 274 -5.06 16.55 16.27
CA LYS A 274 -4.88 16.90 17.69
C LYS A 274 -3.56 17.65 17.87
N SER A 275 -3.48 18.52 18.87
CA SER A 275 -2.23 19.19 19.19
C SER A 275 -1.24 18.20 19.80
N ILE A 276 -0.08 18.07 19.16
CA ILE A 276 1.07 17.29 19.63
C ILE A 276 2.34 18.12 19.46
N THR A 277 3.38 17.79 20.23
CA THR A 277 4.69 18.45 20.15
C THR A 277 5.74 17.41 19.74
N PRO A 278 6.07 17.28 18.45
CA PRO A 278 7.15 16.40 18.02
C PRO A 278 8.55 16.98 18.32
N PRO A 279 9.61 16.14 18.27
CA PRO A 279 9.57 14.68 18.41
C PRO A 279 8.88 14.25 19.71
N MET A 280 8.42 12.99 19.78
CA MET A 280 7.99 12.41 21.07
C MET A 280 9.09 12.61 22.15
N PRO A 281 8.71 12.82 23.43
CA PRO A 281 9.67 13.03 24.51
C PRO A 281 10.82 12.02 24.53
N LEU A 282 10.51 10.72 24.36
CA LEU A 282 11.53 9.67 24.31
C LEU A 282 12.53 9.83 23.15
N VAL A 283 12.06 10.22 21.96
CA VAL A 283 12.96 10.45 20.81
C VAL A 283 13.82 11.69 21.01
N ARG A 284 13.28 12.73 21.64
CA ARG A 284 14.04 13.93 22.01
C ARG A 284 15.22 13.56 22.90
N GLU A 285 14.94 12.89 24.02
CA GLU A 285 15.97 12.47 24.99
C GLU A 285 16.97 11.51 24.34
N LEU A 286 16.49 10.55 23.52
CA LEU A 286 17.37 9.63 22.80
C LEU A 286 18.31 10.36 21.82
N SER A 287 17.80 11.36 21.09
CA SER A 287 18.60 12.17 20.16
C SER A 287 19.64 13.01 20.90
N GLU A 288 19.28 13.57 22.06
CA GLU A 288 20.22 14.29 22.93
C GLU A 288 21.33 13.36 23.44
N PHE A 289 21.00 12.15 23.90
CA PHE A 289 22.01 11.17 24.32
C PHE A 289 22.94 10.76 23.17
N ILE A 290 22.41 10.52 21.97
CA ILE A 290 23.21 10.18 20.78
C ILE A 290 24.20 11.31 20.47
N THR A 291 23.72 12.55 20.45
CA THR A 291 24.52 13.74 20.13
C THR A 291 25.60 13.97 21.20
N ASN A 292 25.22 13.99 22.48
CA ASN A 292 26.14 14.25 23.59
C ASN A 292 27.26 13.19 23.71
N LYS A 293 27.01 11.98 23.23
CA LYS A 293 27.99 10.88 23.20
C LYS A 293 28.71 10.72 21.86
N ASN A 294 28.44 11.56 20.87
CA ASN A 294 28.99 11.46 19.50
C ASN A 294 28.73 10.09 18.84
N LEU A 295 27.51 9.57 18.99
CA LEU A 295 27.07 8.26 18.47
C LEU A 295 26.29 8.38 17.15
N ASP A 296 26.21 9.58 16.58
CA ASP A 296 25.44 9.97 15.39
C ASP A 296 25.90 9.29 14.10
N LYS A 297 27.07 8.66 14.09
CA LYS A 297 27.55 7.85 12.96
C LYS A 297 27.00 6.42 12.94
N THR A 298 26.41 5.97 14.05
CA THR A 298 25.98 4.58 14.24
C THR A 298 24.50 4.52 14.58
N PHE A 299 24.00 5.43 15.41
CA PHE A 299 22.61 5.45 15.88
C PHE A 299 21.89 6.65 15.26
N ILE A 300 20.95 6.36 14.37
CA ILE A 300 20.41 7.30 13.41
C ILE A 300 18.92 7.50 13.66
N VAL A 301 18.56 8.69 14.10
CA VAL A 301 17.17 9.14 14.19
C VAL A 301 16.84 9.85 12.88
N LEU A 302 16.06 9.20 12.02
CA LEU A 302 15.75 9.72 10.69
C LEU A 302 14.80 10.92 10.73
N GLN A 303 14.24 11.25 11.89
CA GLN A 303 13.33 12.40 12.05
C GLN A 303 13.96 13.70 11.55
N ASN A 304 15.18 14.05 11.99
CA ASN A 304 15.80 15.32 11.61
C ASN A 304 15.98 15.45 10.08
N TYR A 305 16.31 14.34 9.43
CA TYR A 305 16.42 14.29 7.97
C TYR A 305 15.05 14.46 7.29
N MET A 306 14.04 13.71 7.73
CA MET A 306 12.71 13.75 7.14
C MET A 306 11.99 15.08 7.38
N GLU A 307 12.12 15.65 8.58
CA GLU A 307 11.50 16.92 8.98
C GLU A 307 12.12 18.13 8.26
N SER A 308 13.42 18.10 7.99
CA SER A 308 14.11 19.17 7.25
C SER A 308 13.93 19.08 5.72
N SER A 309 13.30 18.01 5.22
CA SER A 309 13.01 17.86 3.80
C SER A 309 11.94 18.87 3.35
N ALA A 310 12.18 19.54 2.22
CA ALA A 310 11.19 20.42 1.59
C ALA A 310 9.90 19.67 1.23
N ASP A 311 10.02 18.38 0.91
CA ASP A 311 8.93 17.49 0.50
C ASP A 311 8.42 16.62 1.66
N ARG A 312 8.60 17.04 2.93
CA ARG A 312 8.26 16.23 4.12
C ARG A 312 6.82 15.69 4.13
N THR A 313 5.88 16.45 3.56
CA THR A 313 4.46 16.07 3.48
C THR A 313 4.19 14.92 2.50
N GLU A 314 5.11 14.68 1.57
CA GLU A 314 5.01 13.68 0.52
C GLU A 314 5.90 12.46 0.79
N LEU A 315 6.48 12.31 1.98
CA LEU A 315 7.29 11.13 2.33
C LEU A 315 6.42 9.92 2.70
N PHE A 316 5.25 10.17 3.28
CA PHE A 316 4.36 9.10 3.74
C PHE A 316 3.16 8.95 2.82
N ARG A 317 2.64 7.73 2.80
CA ARG A 317 1.31 7.48 2.24
C ARG A 317 0.27 8.25 3.04
N ARG A 318 -0.73 8.78 2.36
CA ARG A 318 -1.73 9.64 3.01
C ARG A 318 -2.64 8.81 3.89
N ILE A 319 -3.08 7.66 3.39
CA ILE A 319 -4.04 6.77 4.06
C ILE A 319 -3.39 5.52 4.65
N ASP A 320 -2.06 5.47 4.75
CA ASP A 320 -1.28 4.37 5.33
C ASP A 320 -0.26 4.93 6.34
N CYS A 321 0.20 4.12 7.30
CA CYS A 321 1.23 4.54 8.26
C CYS A 321 2.68 4.46 7.73
N HIS A 322 2.89 3.81 6.58
CA HIS A 322 4.21 3.61 5.98
C HIS A 322 4.58 4.74 4.99
N LEU A 323 5.85 4.72 4.60
CA LEU A 323 6.39 5.57 3.54
C LEU A 323 5.68 5.27 2.21
N ASN A 324 5.57 6.27 1.34
CA ASN A 324 5.24 6.01 -0.07
C ASN A 324 6.53 5.68 -0.85
N PHE A 325 6.43 5.48 -2.17
CA PHE A 325 7.60 5.16 -3.01
C PHE A 325 8.70 6.22 -2.91
N PHE A 326 8.32 7.50 -2.94
CA PHE A 326 9.24 8.62 -2.81
C PHE A 326 9.93 8.64 -1.45
N GLY A 327 9.17 8.52 -0.36
CA GLY A 327 9.73 8.46 0.99
C GLY A 327 10.63 7.25 1.20
N CYS A 328 10.29 6.07 0.68
CA CYS A 328 11.15 4.90 0.72
C CYS A 328 12.47 5.13 -0.01
N GLN A 329 12.42 5.72 -1.20
CA GLN A 329 13.60 6.07 -1.98
C GLN A 329 14.50 7.06 -1.23
N LYS A 330 13.94 8.17 -0.72
CA LYS A 330 14.70 9.19 0.03
C LYS A 330 15.30 8.61 1.30
N THR A 331 14.52 7.81 2.02
CA THR A 331 14.99 7.11 3.24
C THR A 331 16.13 6.15 2.91
N PHE A 332 15.99 5.34 1.85
CA PHE A 332 17.03 4.43 1.41
C PHE A 332 18.32 5.15 1.03
N ILE A 333 18.23 6.24 0.27
CA ILE A 333 19.39 7.08 -0.11
C ILE A 333 20.07 7.67 1.12
N GLU A 334 19.30 8.17 2.09
CA GLU A 334 19.87 8.70 3.33
C GLU A 334 20.55 7.61 4.16
N MET A 335 19.93 6.42 4.27
CA MET A 335 20.57 5.28 4.92
C MET A 335 21.88 4.91 4.22
N LEU A 336 21.90 4.84 2.88
CA LEU A 336 23.11 4.60 2.10
C LEU A 336 24.18 5.66 2.37
N ARG A 337 23.82 6.95 2.41
CA ARG A 337 24.73 8.06 2.72
C ARG A 337 25.43 7.85 4.06
N VAL A 338 24.65 7.53 5.10
CA VAL A 338 25.19 7.26 6.45
C VAL A 338 26.10 6.03 6.46
N MET A 339 25.74 4.99 5.70
CA MET A 339 26.56 3.77 5.56
C MET A 339 27.83 3.97 4.71
N GLY A 340 28.04 5.16 4.14
CA GLY A 340 29.23 5.50 3.34
C GLY A 340 29.05 5.31 1.82
N PHE A 341 27.82 5.29 1.33
CA PHE A 341 27.46 5.12 -0.09
C PHE A 341 26.66 6.32 -0.64
N PRO A 342 27.18 7.57 -0.59
CA PRO A 342 26.39 8.79 -0.81
C PRO A 342 25.88 9.00 -2.25
N ASN A 343 26.49 8.37 -3.26
CA ASN A 343 26.23 8.65 -4.68
C ASN A 343 25.23 7.66 -5.31
N HIS A 344 24.12 7.41 -4.63
CA HIS A 344 23.04 6.58 -5.17
C HIS A 344 22.10 7.42 -6.03
N PRO A 345 21.83 7.04 -7.30
CA PRO A 345 20.95 7.81 -8.17
C PRO A 345 19.49 7.64 -7.74
N GLU A 346 18.70 8.67 -7.99
CA GLU A 346 17.25 8.55 -7.93
C GLU A 346 16.71 7.90 -9.20
N ILE A 347 15.72 7.02 -9.03
CA ILE A 347 14.87 6.49 -10.07
C ILE A 347 13.63 7.37 -10.23
N LEU A 348 13.06 7.35 -11.44
CA LEU A 348 11.84 8.06 -11.78
C LEU A 348 10.62 7.34 -11.19
N LEU A 349 9.71 8.10 -10.60
CA LEU A 349 8.43 7.63 -10.10
C LEU A 349 7.32 8.20 -10.99
N ASP A 350 6.83 7.41 -11.93
CA ASP A 350 5.86 7.85 -12.95
C ASP A 350 4.81 6.78 -13.30
N ASP A 351 4.84 5.60 -12.68
CA ASP A 351 3.85 4.54 -12.93
C ASP A 351 2.67 4.68 -11.95
N PRO A 352 1.49 5.15 -12.41
CA PRO A 352 0.37 5.39 -11.52
C PRO A 352 -0.19 4.07 -10.99
N ILE A 353 -0.39 4.01 -9.67
CA ILE A 353 -1.05 2.89 -9.01
C ILE A 353 -2.09 3.36 -8.00
N VAL A 354 -3.11 2.53 -7.79
CA VAL A 354 -4.14 2.73 -6.77
C VAL A 354 -3.91 1.72 -5.67
N LEU A 355 -3.73 2.21 -4.43
CA LEU A 355 -3.57 1.35 -3.26
C LEU A 355 -4.61 1.68 -2.19
N ARG A 356 -4.91 0.64 -1.40
CA ARG A 356 -5.56 0.81 -0.11
C ARG A 356 -4.49 0.90 0.96
N GLY A 357 -4.67 1.81 1.92
CA GLY A 357 -3.75 1.94 3.05
C GLY A 357 -4.18 1.13 4.26
N ASP A 358 -3.24 0.78 5.12
CA ASP A 358 -3.48 0.02 6.34
C ASP A 358 -4.46 0.75 7.28
N VAL A 359 -4.21 2.02 7.60
CA VAL A 359 -5.08 2.84 8.46
C VAL A 359 -6.33 3.31 7.73
N GLY A 360 -6.22 3.59 6.43
CA GLY A 360 -7.35 3.93 5.57
C GLY A 360 -8.36 2.80 5.42
N SER A 361 -7.91 1.54 5.52
CA SER A 361 -8.80 0.38 5.42
C SER A 361 -9.84 0.27 6.54
N ARG A 362 -9.71 1.08 7.59
CA ARG A 362 -10.67 1.20 8.69
C ARG A 362 -11.83 2.15 8.39
N PHE A 363 -11.77 2.81 7.25
CA PHE A 363 -12.79 3.72 6.76
C PHE A 363 -13.31 3.21 5.40
N PRO A 364 -14.61 3.36 5.12
CA PRO A 364 -15.23 2.85 3.90
C PRO A 364 -14.77 3.62 2.66
N GLY A 365 -14.53 2.92 1.54
CA GLY A 365 -14.26 3.54 0.24
C GLY A 365 -12.96 4.36 0.12
N VAL A 366 -12.05 4.32 1.10
CA VAL A 366 -10.82 5.13 1.07
C VAL A 366 -9.70 4.43 0.31
N VAL A 367 -9.26 5.06 -0.78
CA VAL A 367 -8.10 4.66 -1.61
C VAL A 367 -7.19 5.85 -1.86
N GLU A 368 -5.94 5.59 -2.24
CA GLU A 368 -4.99 6.63 -2.66
C GLU A 368 -4.32 6.27 -3.99
N PHE A 369 -3.91 7.32 -4.69
CA PHE A 369 -3.15 7.25 -5.93
C PHE A 369 -1.70 7.60 -5.62
N LEU A 370 -0.77 6.78 -6.10
CA LEU A 370 0.66 6.97 -5.93
C LEU A 370 1.38 6.77 -7.26
N LEU A 371 2.57 7.35 -7.37
CA LEU A 371 3.49 7.09 -8.48
C LEU A 371 4.53 6.08 -8.02
N ALA A 372 4.44 4.87 -8.56
CA ALA A 372 5.42 3.81 -8.38
C ALA A 372 6.63 4.02 -9.29
N PRO A 373 7.75 3.30 -9.04
CA PRO A 373 8.89 3.32 -9.93
C PRO A 373 8.54 3.04 -11.38
N ASN A 374 9.18 3.78 -12.28
CA ASN A 374 9.07 3.56 -13.71
C ASN A 374 9.31 2.08 -14.04
N ARG A 375 8.39 1.46 -14.79
CA ARG A 375 8.42 0.02 -15.07
C ARG A 375 9.69 -0.45 -15.76
N VAL A 376 10.27 0.37 -16.63
CA VAL A 376 11.51 0.03 -17.35
C VAL A 376 12.67 0.02 -16.36
N GLN A 377 12.83 1.10 -15.61
CA GLN A 377 13.88 1.18 -14.58
C GLN A 377 13.69 0.08 -13.52
N ALA A 378 12.48 -0.14 -13.02
CA ALA A 378 12.19 -1.19 -12.03
C ALA A 378 12.63 -2.58 -12.52
N LYS A 379 12.39 -2.92 -13.80
CA LYS A 379 12.85 -4.18 -14.40
C LYS A 379 14.37 -4.29 -14.47
N GLU A 380 15.09 -3.19 -14.69
CA GLU A 380 16.56 -3.21 -14.67
C GLU A 380 17.11 -3.60 -13.29
N PHE A 381 16.45 -3.16 -12.21
CA PHE A 381 16.82 -3.56 -10.85
C PHE A 381 16.52 -5.02 -10.51
N GLU A 382 15.65 -5.71 -11.26
CA GLU A 382 15.38 -7.14 -11.09
C GLU A 382 16.47 -8.03 -11.72
N ILE A 383 17.28 -7.49 -12.64
CA ILE A 383 18.29 -8.29 -13.36
C ILE A 383 19.31 -8.84 -12.36
N GLY A 384 19.43 -10.17 -12.32
CA GLY A 384 20.35 -10.87 -11.43
C GLY A 384 19.85 -11.07 -10.00
N LEU A 385 18.66 -10.55 -9.66
CA LEU A 385 18.03 -10.74 -8.35
C LEU A 385 17.44 -12.15 -8.24
N SER A 386 17.68 -12.80 -7.10
CA SER A 386 17.12 -14.10 -6.78
C SER A 386 16.76 -14.18 -5.30
N LEU A 387 15.55 -14.65 -4.99
CA LEU A 387 15.16 -15.04 -3.64
C LEU A 387 15.69 -16.46 -3.38
N VAL A 388 16.73 -16.57 -2.57
CA VAL A 388 17.44 -17.84 -2.34
C VAL A 388 17.01 -18.54 -1.05
N GLU A 389 16.37 -17.82 -0.14
CA GLU A 389 15.77 -18.39 1.07
C GLU A 389 14.50 -17.63 1.42
N GLN A 390 13.46 -18.37 1.78
CA GLN A 390 12.24 -17.83 2.37
C GLN A 390 11.82 -18.73 3.53
N TYR A 391 11.61 -18.12 4.68
CA TYR A 391 11.00 -18.77 5.83
C TYR A 391 9.85 -17.92 6.35
N SER A 392 8.71 -18.56 6.55
CA SER A 392 7.51 -17.94 7.11
C SER A 392 7.05 -18.79 8.29
N PRO A 393 6.95 -18.25 9.51
CA PRO A 393 6.39 -18.94 10.66
C PRO A 393 4.93 -19.33 10.39
N SER A 394 4.48 -20.38 11.08
CA SER A 394 3.09 -20.86 10.99
C SER A 394 2.06 -19.88 11.54
N SER A 395 2.48 -18.94 12.39
CA SER A 395 1.63 -17.90 12.97
C SER A 395 2.38 -16.59 13.18
N GLY A 396 1.71 -15.48 12.86
CA GLY A 396 2.23 -14.13 13.08
C GLY A 396 3.27 -13.69 12.04
N ILE A 397 3.83 -12.51 12.27
CA ILE A 397 4.80 -11.85 11.37
C ILE A 397 6.23 -11.90 11.90
N ARG A 398 6.43 -12.19 13.19
CA ARG A 398 7.77 -12.26 13.78
C ARG A 398 8.48 -13.55 13.37
N GLY A 399 9.73 -13.41 12.95
CA GLY A 399 10.56 -14.52 12.49
C GLY A 399 10.43 -14.83 11.01
N HIS A 400 9.63 -14.08 10.23
CA HIS A 400 9.75 -14.16 8.76
C HIS A 400 11.18 -13.81 8.36
N ARG A 401 11.71 -14.55 7.39
CA ARG A 401 13.05 -14.33 6.86
C ARG A 401 13.06 -14.47 5.35
N ARG A 402 13.71 -13.54 4.67
CA ARG A 402 13.97 -13.60 3.23
C ARG A 402 15.44 -13.28 2.97
N VAL A 403 16.06 -14.06 2.10
CA VAL A 403 17.44 -13.86 1.67
C VAL A 403 17.47 -13.70 0.18
N PHE A 404 17.98 -12.55 -0.25
CA PHE A 404 18.13 -12.19 -1.65
C PHE A 404 19.60 -12.23 -2.03
N ARG A 405 19.91 -12.71 -3.22
CA ARG A 405 21.20 -12.53 -3.88
C ARG A 405 21.01 -11.78 -5.16
N ASN A 406 21.88 -10.81 -5.42
CA ASN A 406 21.87 -10.05 -6.65
C ASN A 406 23.25 -10.08 -7.30
N SER A 407 23.38 -10.80 -8.42
CA SER A 407 24.64 -10.90 -9.17
C SER A 407 25.00 -9.60 -9.91
N ASN A 408 24.04 -8.67 -10.05
CA ASN A 408 24.21 -7.36 -10.68
C ASN A 408 24.19 -6.22 -9.65
N ALA A 409 24.41 -6.52 -8.37
CA ALA A 409 24.33 -5.53 -7.31
C ALA A 409 25.34 -4.39 -7.48
N ARG A 410 24.86 -3.16 -7.28
CA ARG A 410 25.71 -1.96 -7.24
C ARG A 410 26.73 -2.01 -6.10
N TYR A 411 26.34 -2.57 -4.96
CA TYR A 411 27.18 -2.66 -3.77
C TYR A 411 27.53 -4.13 -3.48
N PRO A 412 28.81 -4.53 -3.64
CA PRO A 412 29.26 -5.90 -3.42
C PRO A 412 29.43 -6.17 -1.91
N ARG A 413 28.35 -6.03 -1.14
CA ARG A 413 28.31 -6.24 0.32
C ARG A 413 27.16 -7.17 0.69
N LYS A 414 27.38 -7.94 1.74
CA LYS A 414 26.37 -8.72 2.44
C LYS A 414 25.80 -7.92 3.60
N VAL A 415 24.48 -7.80 3.63
CA VAL A 415 23.77 -6.99 4.62
C VAL A 415 22.70 -7.82 5.32
N VAL A 416 22.63 -7.69 6.65
CA VAL A 416 21.57 -8.27 7.48
C VAL A 416 20.76 -7.16 8.15
N ALA A 417 19.44 -7.18 7.96
CA ALA A 417 18.50 -6.25 8.53
C ALA A 417 17.55 -6.94 9.52
N PHE A 418 17.59 -6.53 10.78
CA PHE A 418 16.57 -6.87 11.78
C PHE A 418 15.56 -5.73 11.83
N ALA A 419 14.38 -5.93 11.24
CA ALA A 419 13.48 -4.83 10.93
C ALA A 419 12.00 -5.24 11.01
N ASN A 420 11.11 -4.29 10.69
CA ASN A 420 9.66 -4.45 10.75
C ASN A 420 8.99 -4.13 9.40
N SER A 421 7.71 -3.74 9.45
CA SER A 421 6.87 -3.51 8.27
C SER A 421 7.33 -2.38 7.35
N PHE A 422 8.21 -1.47 7.78
CA PHE A 422 8.81 -0.49 6.85
C PHE A 422 9.79 -1.16 5.87
N PHE A 423 10.42 -2.25 6.30
CA PHE A 423 11.20 -3.10 5.42
C PHE A 423 10.33 -4.10 4.70
N ALA A 424 9.36 -4.71 5.39
CA ALA A 424 8.47 -5.73 4.87
C ALA A 424 9.20 -6.79 4.03
N LEU A 425 8.48 -7.48 3.15
CA LEU A 425 8.96 -8.68 2.50
C LEU A 425 9.75 -8.41 1.21
N GLY A 426 9.77 -7.18 0.71
CA GLY A 426 10.48 -6.77 -0.51
C GLY A 426 9.70 -6.98 -1.80
N ASP A 427 8.38 -7.13 -1.70
CA ASP A 427 7.47 -7.39 -2.82
C ASP A 427 7.13 -6.10 -3.57
N ALA A 428 7.27 -4.93 -2.94
CA ALA A 428 6.95 -3.64 -3.56
C ALA A 428 7.93 -2.52 -3.18
N ALA A 429 8.10 -1.53 -4.05
CA ALA A 429 9.07 -0.44 -3.85
C ALA A 429 8.70 0.57 -2.75
N HIS A 430 7.52 0.46 -2.12
CA HIS A 430 7.20 1.19 -0.88
C HIS A 430 7.67 0.42 0.37
N GLU A 431 8.50 -0.61 0.18
CA GLU A 431 9.11 -1.43 1.22
C GLU A 431 10.64 -1.31 1.12
N LEU A 432 11.34 -1.02 2.21
CA LEU A 432 12.79 -0.84 2.16
C LEU A 432 13.55 -2.11 1.74
N THR A 433 13.03 -3.31 2.05
CA THR A 433 13.62 -4.58 1.58
C THR A 433 13.73 -4.61 0.06
N TRP A 434 12.77 -4.01 -0.67
CA TRP A 434 12.79 -3.96 -2.13
C TRP A 434 14.06 -3.26 -2.65
N TRP A 435 14.38 -2.11 -2.05
CA TRP A 435 15.55 -1.30 -2.41
C TRP A 435 16.87 -1.95 -2.03
N PHE A 436 16.95 -2.49 -0.81
CA PHE A 436 18.16 -3.12 -0.32
C PHE A 436 18.50 -4.40 -1.10
N ALA A 437 17.52 -5.28 -1.34
CA ALA A 437 17.71 -6.52 -2.09
C ALA A 437 18.24 -6.28 -3.52
N ARG A 438 17.82 -5.18 -4.14
CA ARG A 438 18.20 -4.81 -5.51
C ARG A 438 19.54 -4.08 -5.62
N ASN A 439 20.10 -3.63 -4.51
CA ASN A 439 21.34 -2.85 -4.52
C ASN A 439 22.54 -3.53 -3.86
N PHE A 440 22.29 -4.52 -3.01
CA PHE A 440 23.34 -5.27 -2.30
C PHE A 440 23.50 -6.68 -2.84
N ALA A 441 24.74 -7.18 -2.89
CA ALA A 441 25.04 -8.51 -3.45
C ALA A 441 24.33 -9.63 -2.70
N GLU A 442 24.15 -9.49 -1.39
CA GLU A 442 23.33 -10.38 -0.58
C GLU A 442 22.61 -9.58 0.51
N PHE A 443 21.28 -9.67 0.58
CA PHE A 443 20.46 -8.97 1.57
C PHE A 443 19.60 -9.97 2.33
N HIS A 444 19.71 -9.96 3.66
CA HIS A 444 18.89 -10.76 4.55
C HIS A 444 17.95 -9.85 5.30
N PHE A 445 16.65 -10.01 5.04
CA PHE A 445 15.61 -9.41 5.87
C PHE A 445 15.17 -10.42 6.93
N VAL A 446 15.19 -10.00 8.19
CA VAL A 446 14.68 -10.76 9.33
C VAL A 446 13.64 -9.90 10.06
N TRP A 447 12.38 -10.35 10.02
CA TRP A 447 11.26 -9.62 10.63
C TRP A 447 11.25 -9.85 12.14
N MET A 448 12.01 -9.05 12.89
CA MET A 448 12.04 -9.13 14.35
C MET A 448 12.64 -7.88 14.98
N SER A 449 12.28 -7.64 16.23
CA SER A 449 12.86 -6.55 17.05
C SER A 449 14.12 -6.98 17.80
N GLU A 450 14.25 -8.28 18.04
CA GLU A 450 15.30 -8.93 18.80
C GLU A 450 16.55 -9.12 17.91
N PHE A 451 17.72 -9.02 18.54
CA PHE A 451 18.99 -9.09 17.83
C PHE A 451 19.62 -10.49 17.95
N GLU A 452 19.69 -11.24 16.84
CA GLU A 452 20.19 -12.62 16.86
C GLU A 452 21.68 -12.73 16.50
N GLU A 453 22.54 -12.72 17.52
CA GLU A 453 23.99 -12.86 17.35
C GLU A 453 24.41 -14.14 16.62
N GLU A 454 23.77 -15.27 16.95
CA GLU A 454 24.07 -16.57 16.32
C GLU A 454 23.82 -16.54 14.80
N TYR A 455 22.79 -15.81 14.37
CA TYR A 455 22.50 -15.64 12.95
C TYR A 455 23.61 -14.81 12.27
N ILE A 456 24.07 -13.73 12.90
CA ILE A 456 25.18 -12.91 12.41
C ILE A 456 26.46 -13.74 12.30
N ARG A 457 26.79 -14.52 13.33
CA ARG A 457 27.96 -15.41 13.35
C ARG A 457 27.94 -16.42 12.21
N LYS A 458 26.76 -16.97 11.90
CA LYS A 458 26.57 -17.92 10.79
C LYS A 458 26.68 -17.24 9.42
N VAL A 459 26.04 -16.09 9.25
CA VAL A 459 25.93 -15.39 7.96
C VAL A 459 27.22 -14.64 7.59
N LYS A 460 27.94 -14.12 8.59
CA LYS A 460 29.13 -13.27 8.46
C LYS A 460 28.90 -12.08 7.52
N PRO A 461 27.95 -11.19 7.83
CA PRO A 461 27.67 -10.03 7.00
C PRO A 461 28.78 -8.97 7.07
N ASP A 462 28.89 -8.14 6.03
CA ASP A 462 29.71 -6.93 6.08
C ASP A 462 29.04 -5.84 6.93
N ILE A 463 27.71 -5.78 6.87
CA ILE A 463 26.88 -4.76 7.54
C ILE A 463 25.70 -5.45 8.22
N VAL A 464 25.47 -5.08 9.47
CA VAL A 464 24.25 -5.39 10.21
C VAL A 464 23.56 -4.08 10.52
N PHE A 465 22.24 -4.02 10.36
CA PHE A 465 21.49 -2.96 10.99
C PHE A 465 20.21 -3.47 11.64
N ALA A 466 19.83 -2.76 12.70
CA ALA A 466 18.53 -2.90 13.32
C ALA A 466 17.68 -1.67 12.97
N GLN A 467 16.39 -1.88 12.74
CA GLN A 467 15.44 -0.82 12.49
C GLN A 467 14.27 -0.92 13.45
N THR A 468 13.95 0.20 14.09
CA THR A 468 12.73 0.37 14.88
C THR A 468 11.97 1.61 14.42
N ILE A 469 10.77 1.80 14.95
CA ILE A 469 9.90 2.94 14.66
C ILE A 469 9.64 3.68 15.97
N GLU A 470 9.47 4.99 15.91
CA GLU A 470 9.14 5.86 17.04
C GLU A 470 8.17 5.22 18.05
N ARG A 471 7.00 4.74 17.59
CA ARG A 471 5.94 4.19 18.46
C ARG A 471 6.32 2.93 19.22
N PHE A 472 7.38 2.23 18.81
CA PHE A 472 7.85 1.01 19.46
C PHE A 472 8.96 1.28 20.47
N LEU A 473 9.46 2.51 20.58
CA LEU A 473 10.51 2.86 21.56
C LEU A 473 10.00 2.76 23.01
N GLY A 474 8.70 2.81 23.26
CA GLY A 474 8.16 2.59 24.60
C GLY A 474 8.41 1.19 25.18
N VAL A 475 8.84 0.22 24.37
CA VAL A 475 9.11 -1.16 24.79
C VAL A 475 10.51 -1.57 24.35
N ILE A 476 11.36 -1.90 25.32
CA ILE A 476 12.74 -2.31 25.07
C ILE A 476 12.78 -3.83 24.83
N PRO A 477 13.29 -4.30 23.69
CA PRO A 477 13.42 -5.73 23.44
C PRO A 477 14.31 -6.42 24.49
N GLU A 478 13.93 -7.63 24.89
CA GLU A 478 14.68 -8.42 25.89
C GLU A 478 16.06 -8.87 25.39
N ARG A 479 16.29 -8.88 24.05
CA ARG A 479 17.52 -9.35 23.39
C ARG A 479 18.02 -8.39 22.31
#